data_AF-A0A2N3G5G8-F1
#
_entry.id   AF-A0A2N3G5G8-F1
#
_cell.length_a   1.000
_cell.length_b   1.000
_cell.length_c   1.000
_cell.angle_alpha   90.00
_cell.angle_beta   90.00
_cell.angle_gamma   90.00
#
_symmetry.space_group_name_H-M   'P 1'
#
loop_
_entity.id
_entity.type
_entity.pdbx_description
1 polymer ?
#
loop_
_entity_poly.entity_id
_entity_poly.type
_entity_poly.pdbx_seq_one_letter_code
_entity_poly.pdbx_strand_id
1 'polypeptide(L)'
;MIFIASFLFLILVPLVPALLEIIHPRDNLPLLVDYEYTRDPRYFAKSFKRKFIETLSPDILEGAGENADTIRFSDFEVKGLKGEYLSVEKEVKEALLVWGEIRINSLMEMPKEVYAKGNVYIGENSTVNALSSEENIFLEKNSTIIHWVDAAKSIITDGGVNLGGNASCNENLILAKEIKFKRLFASPIATRKLSEVNAIEKGTFIKGSIKSNEDVFISGKVTIEGSVFSEKNIETEGDVEIKGNVFAQGKVILGDKTKIGEKGKVKSVIAKKGLVLKGQVVIYGYAATDGKGIVA
;
A
#
# COMPACT_ATOMS: atom_id res chain seq x y z
N MET A 1 45.61 53.65 15.10
CA MET A 1 46.21 52.31 14.96
C MET A 1 45.45 51.22 15.72
N ILE A 2 45.13 51.40 17.02
CA ILE A 2 44.42 50.38 17.82
C ILE A 2 43.10 49.92 17.20
N PHE A 3 42.26 50.84 16.72
CA PHE A 3 40.98 50.50 16.08
C PHE A 3 41.10 49.71 14.77
N ILE A 4 42.18 49.94 14.01
CA ILE A 4 42.43 49.22 12.76
C ILE A 4 42.89 47.79 13.09
N ALA A 5 43.74 47.64 14.10
CA ALA A 5 44.20 46.33 14.55
C ALA A 5 43.06 45.48 15.14
N SER A 6 42.18 46.07 15.94
CA SER A 6 41.02 45.35 16.48
C SER A 6 39.99 44.99 15.41
N PHE A 7 39.79 45.86 14.41
CA PHE A 7 38.92 45.56 13.26
C PHE A 7 39.48 44.41 12.41
N LEU A 8 40.78 44.42 12.12
CA LEU A 8 41.45 43.32 11.38
C LEU A 8 41.40 42.01 12.18
N PHE A 9 41.60 42.07 13.49
CA PHE A 9 41.50 40.90 14.36
C PHE A 9 40.08 40.28 14.33
N LEU A 10 39.04 41.10 14.41
CA LEU A 10 37.65 40.63 14.32
C LEU A 10 37.31 39.98 12.97
N ILE A 11 37.95 40.42 11.88
CA ILE A 11 37.76 39.82 10.55
C ILE A 11 38.55 38.51 10.42
N LEU A 12 39.76 38.46 10.98
CA LEU A 12 40.67 37.33 10.78
C LEU A 12 40.39 36.14 11.71
N VAL A 13 39.92 36.37 12.94
CA VAL A 13 39.64 35.29 13.91
C VAL A 13 38.62 34.27 13.40
N PRO A 14 37.47 34.66 12.78
CA PRO A 14 36.52 33.69 12.21
C PRO A 14 37.09 32.90 11.02
N LEU A 15 38.15 33.38 10.38
CA LEU A 15 38.81 32.72 9.26
C LEU A 15 39.87 31.71 9.69
N VAL A 16 40.31 31.74 10.97
CA VAL A 16 41.34 30.82 11.50
C VAL A 16 40.94 29.34 11.33
N PRO A 17 39.71 28.90 11.65
CA PRO A 17 39.31 27.49 11.44
C PRO A 17 39.39 27.07 9.96
N ALA A 18 39.00 27.94 9.03
CA ALA A 18 39.07 27.66 7.61
C ALA A 18 40.51 27.57 7.10
N LEU A 19 41.40 28.46 7.57
CA LEU A 19 42.83 28.40 7.26
C LEU A 19 43.49 27.15 7.85
N LEU A 20 43.11 26.76 9.08
CA LEU A 20 43.58 25.53 9.71
C LEU A 20 43.14 24.28 8.95
N GLU A 21 41.90 24.25 8.44
CA GLU A 21 41.39 23.15 7.61
C GLU A 21 42.11 23.05 6.26
N ILE A 22 42.52 24.19 5.66
CA ILE A 22 43.31 24.19 4.41
C ILE A 22 44.72 23.62 4.63
N ILE A 23 45.36 23.94 5.76
CA ILE A 23 46.74 23.50 6.07
C ILE A 23 46.76 22.05 6.59
N HIS A 24 45.75 21.65 7.37
CA HIS A 24 45.59 20.30 7.89
C HIS A 24 44.19 19.77 7.58
N PRO A 25 43.96 19.30 6.34
CA PRO A 25 42.67 18.77 5.93
C PRO A 25 42.28 17.60 6.84
N ARG A 26 41.23 17.77 7.64
CA ARG A 26 40.68 16.71 8.49
C ARG A 26 39.60 15.94 7.75
N ASP A 27 38.91 16.60 6.82
CA ASP A 27 37.78 16.07 6.04
C ASP A 27 38.11 16.09 4.52
N ASN A 28 39.21 15.43 4.13
CA ASN A 28 39.72 15.43 2.74
C ASN A 28 39.13 14.34 1.86
N LEU A 29 38.31 13.46 2.42
CA LEU A 29 37.59 12.45 1.66
C LEU A 29 36.17 12.94 1.44
N PRO A 30 35.63 12.89 0.22
CA PRO A 30 34.20 13.09 0.04
C PRO A 30 33.47 12.13 0.97
N LEU A 31 32.44 12.64 1.67
CA LEU A 31 31.52 11.77 2.40
C LEU A 31 31.15 10.62 1.48
N LEU A 32 31.38 9.38 1.92
CA LEU A 32 31.03 8.18 1.18
C LEU A 32 29.51 8.18 0.95
N VAL A 33 29.08 8.72 -0.19
CA VAL A 33 27.72 8.58 -0.68
C VAL A 33 27.67 7.19 -1.28
N ASP A 34 27.09 6.26 -0.53
CA ASP A 34 26.77 4.94 -1.06
C ASP A 34 25.70 5.11 -2.15
N TYR A 35 26.14 5.05 -3.41
CA TYR A 35 25.28 5.17 -4.59
C TYR A 35 24.32 3.97 -4.75
N GLU A 36 24.58 2.87 -4.05
CA GLU A 36 23.68 1.70 -3.96
C GLU A 36 22.82 1.70 -2.69
N TYR A 37 22.86 2.78 -1.89
CA TYR A 37 22.00 2.92 -0.72
C TYR A 37 20.54 3.11 -1.12
N THR A 38 19.89 2.01 -1.49
CA THR A 38 18.44 1.90 -1.45
C THR A 38 18.05 1.85 0.02
N ARG A 39 17.64 3.00 0.58
CA ARG A 39 16.98 3.03 1.89
C ARG A 39 15.90 1.97 1.90
N ASP A 40 16.03 1.00 2.80
CA ASP A 40 14.97 0.06 3.09
C ASP A 40 13.67 0.86 3.29
N PRO A 41 12.64 0.68 2.44
CA PRO A 41 11.41 1.45 2.53
C PRO A 41 10.73 1.31 3.90
N ARG A 42 11.01 0.21 4.62
CA ARG A 42 10.51 -0.10 5.96
C ARG A 42 11.50 0.28 7.07
N TYR A 43 12.55 1.06 6.77
CA TYR A 43 13.60 1.44 7.71
C TYR A 43 13.05 2.06 9.00
N PHE A 44 12.05 2.94 8.90
CA PHE A 44 11.45 3.61 10.06
C PHE A 44 10.76 2.60 10.98
N ALA A 45 9.92 1.72 10.43
CA ALA A 45 9.24 0.68 11.17
C ALA A 45 10.21 -0.32 11.80
N LYS A 46 11.22 -0.80 11.04
CA LYS A 46 12.26 -1.69 11.56
C LYS A 46 13.09 -1.04 12.68
N SER A 47 13.43 0.25 12.53
CA SER A 47 14.18 1.00 13.54
C SER A 47 13.35 1.28 14.79
N PHE A 48 12.07 1.58 14.63
CA PHE A 48 11.12 1.72 15.72
C PHE A 48 10.96 0.40 16.47
N LYS A 49 10.69 -0.69 15.74
CA LYS A 49 10.59 -2.05 16.29
C LYS A 49 11.83 -2.44 17.08
N ARG A 50 13.02 -2.23 16.53
CA ARG A 50 14.29 -2.47 17.23
C ARG A 50 14.41 -1.66 18.51
N LYS A 51 14.17 -0.34 18.45
CA LYS A 51 14.29 0.54 19.62
C LYS A 51 13.28 0.21 20.73
N PHE A 52 12.08 -0.24 20.38
CA PHE A 52 11.00 -0.45 21.32
C PHE A 52 10.91 -1.91 21.78
N ILE A 53 10.81 -2.87 20.86
CA ILE A 53 10.62 -4.29 21.21
C ILE A 53 11.87 -4.94 21.76
N GLU A 54 13.06 -4.64 21.23
CA GLU A 54 14.29 -5.27 21.75
C GLU A 54 14.69 -4.69 23.12
N THR A 55 14.23 -3.48 23.45
CA THR A 55 14.43 -2.83 24.74
C THR A 55 13.41 -3.27 25.80
N LEU A 56 12.24 -3.73 25.37
CA LEU A 56 11.24 -4.39 26.22
C LEU A 56 11.58 -5.88 26.31
N SER A 57 12.28 -6.29 27.38
CA SER A 57 12.51 -7.72 27.60
C SER A 57 11.16 -8.46 27.67
N PRO A 58 11.08 -9.72 27.17
CA PRO A 58 9.90 -10.56 27.32
C PRO A 58 9.38 -10.60 28.77
N ASP A 59 10.30 -10.51 29.74
CA ASP A 59 10.04 -10.51 31.18
C ASP A 59 9.18 -9.30 31.65
N ILE A 60 9.34 -8.13 31.03
CA ILE A 60 8.53 -6.94 31.35
C ILE A 60 7.10 -7.09 30.79
N LEU A 61 6.95 -7.78 29.65
CA LEU A 61 5.66 -8.08 29.04
C LEU A 61 4.94 -9.27 29.69
N GLU A 62 5.66 -10.17 30.36
CA GLU A 62 5.09 -11.21 31.21
C GLU A 62 4.53 -10.67 32.53
N GLY A 63 5.12 -9.60 33.07
CA GLY A 63 4.65 -8.90 34.27
C GLY A 63 3.50 -7.92 34.06
N ALA A 64 3.29 -7.44 32.83
CA ALA A 64 2.17 -6.56 32.48
C ALA A 64 0.85 -7.37 32.46
N GLY A 65 0.13 -7.35 33.57
CA GLY A 65 -1.20 -7.95 33.68
C GLY A 65 -2.24 -7.28 32.77
N GLU A 66 -3.47 -7.80 32.78
CA GLU A 66 -4.63 -7.30 32.00
C GLU A 66 -4.94 -5.79 32.22
N ASN A 67 -4.34 -5.17 33.24
CA ASN A 67 -4.30 -3.72 33.42
C ASN A 67 -2.86 -3.23 33.23
N ALA A 68 -2.59 -2.67 32.05
CA ALA A 68 -1.26 -2.18 31.67
C ALA A 68 -0.63 -1.23 32.69
N ASP A 69 0.57 -1.60 33.15
CA ASP A 69 1.48 -0.67 33.76
C ASP A 69 1.99 0.31 32.69
N THR A 70 1.91 1.62 32.98
CA THR A 70 2.59 2.64 32.19
C THR A 70 4.09 2.51 32.45
N ILE A 71 4.84 2.01 31.47
CA ILE A 71 6.28 1.91 31.54
C ILE A 71 6.86 3.23 31.04
N ARG A 72 7.46 4.00 31.95
CA ARG A 72 8.10 5.28 31.63
C ARG A 72 9.51 5.03 31.11
N PHE A 73 9.75 5.35 29.84
CA PHE A 73 11.09 5.39 29.26
C PHE A 73 11.60 6.83 29.25
N SER A 74 12.93 6.99 29.29
CA SER A 74 13.66 8.24 29.53
C SER A 74 13.04 9.51 28.88
N ASP A 75 12.53 9.41 27.66
CA ASP A 75 11.97 10.55 26.90
C ASP A 75 10.47 10.41 26.53
N PHE A 76 9.79 9.32 26.90
CA PHE A 76 8.35 9.10 26.63
C PHE A 76 7.75 7.97 27.50
N GLU A 77 6.47 8.10 27.82
CA GLU A 77 5.71 7.05 28.51
C GLU A 77 5.14 6.05 27.47
N VAL A 78 5.17 4.76 27.81
CA VAL A 78 4.65 3.66 27.01
C VAL A 78 3.60 2.92 27.82
N LYS A 79 2.40 2.73 27.27
CA LYS A 79 1.41 1.83 27.86
C LYS A 79 1.43 0.50 27.11
N GLY A 80 1.98 -0.53 27.76
CA GLY A 80 2.05 -1.90 27.23
C GLY A 80 0.81 -2.70 27.61
N LEU A 81 -0.09 -2.96 26.65
CA LEU A 81 -1.35 -3.66 26.88
C LEU A 81 -1.27 -5.09 26.32
N LYS A 82 -1.31 -6.07 27.23
CA LYS A 82 -1.45 -7.49 26.90
C LYS A 82 -2.94 -7.83 26.90
N GLY A 83 -3.50 -8.03 25.71
CA GLY A 83 -4.89 -8.41 25.51
C GLY A 83 -5.12 -8.72 24.04
N GLU A 84 -6.10 -9.59 23.73
CA GLU A 84 -6.41 -9.95 22.34
C GLU A 84 -6.91 -8.75 21.53
N TYR A 85 -7.56 -7.78 22.19
CA TYR A 85 -8.16 -6.60 21.59
C TYR A 85 -8.16 -5.40 22.55
N LEU A 86 -7.84 -4.20 22.04
CA LEU A 86 -7.93 -2.93 22.75
C LEU A 86 -8.80 -1.93 21.99
N SER A 87 -9.77 -1.32 22.66
CA SER A 87 -10.51 -0.16 22.16
C SER A 87 -10.00 1.12 22.83
N VAL A 88 -9.53 2.09 22.05
CA VAL A 88 -9.15 3.43 22.53
C VAL A 88 -10.31 4.38 22.30
N GLU A 89 -10.95 4.75 23.40
CA GLU A 89 -12.17 5.60 23.42
C GLU A 89 -11.93 6.96 24.07
N LYS A 90 -10.71 7.19 24.58
CA LYS A 90 -10.30 8.41 25.27
C LYS A 90 -8.90 8.79 24.81
N GLU A 91 -8.55 10.06 25.02
CA GLU A 91 -7.23 10.59 24.72
C GLU A 91 -6.13 9.78 25.42
N VAL A 92 -5.08 9.43 24.66
CA VAL A 92 -3.87 8.77 25.15
C VAL A 92 -2.69 9.60 24.64
N LYS A 93 -1.87 10.11 25.56
CA LYS A 93 -0.76 11.02 25.23
C LYS A 93 0.57 10.28 25.09
N GLU A 94 0.58 9.03 25.50
CA GLU A 94 1.70 8.11 25.56
C GLU A 94 1.83 7.30 24.26
N ALA A 95 3.01 6.73 24.03
CA ALA A 95 3.16 5.73 22.97
C ALA A 95 2.42 4.45 23.37
N LEU A 96 1.75 3.81 22.41
CA LEU A 96 0.96 2.59 22.66
C LEU A 96 1.66 1.37 22.08
N LEU A 97 1.81 0.34 22.92
CA LEU A 97 2.29 -0.97 22.50
C LEU A 97 1.27 -2.03 22.88
N VAL A 98 0.65 -2.64 21.88
CA VAL A 98 -0.44 -3.60 22.07
C VAL A 98 -0.03 -4.96 21.55
N TRP A 99 -0.10 -5.98 22.41
CA TRP A 99 0.22 -7.37 22.04
C TRP A 99 -1.01 -8.12 21.48
N GLY A 100 -1.79 -7.43 20.65
CA GLY A 100 -3.05 -7.88 20.08
C GLY A 100 -3.60 -6.85 19.10
N GLU A 101 -4.88 -6.93 18.80
CA GLU A 101 -5.59 -5.98 17.94
C GLU A 101 -5.85 -4.65 18.67
N ILE A 102 -5.80 -3.54 17.95
CA ILE A 102 -6.17 -2.22 18.47
C ILE A 102 -7.16 -1.53 17.54
N ARG A 103 -8.20 -0.95 18.13
CA ARG A 103 -9.11 0.00 17.49
C ARG A 103 -8.98 1.35 18.17
N ILE A 104 -8.60 2.36 17.40
CA ILE A 104 -8.66 3.76 17.80
C ILE A 104 -9.97 4.30 17.24
N ASN A 105 -10.89 4.75 18.10
CA ASN A 105 -12.19 5.26 17.67
C ASN A 105 -12.05 6.57 16.86
N SER A 106 -13.15 7.03 16.27
CA SER A 106 -13.20 8.28 15.53
C SER A 106 -12.86 9.50 16.39
N LEU A 107 -12.38 10.57 15.75
CA LEU A 107 -12.06 11.86 16.38
C LEU A 107 -10.97 11.77 17.47
N MET A 108 -10.07 10.78 17.38
CA MET A 108 -8.99 10.60 18.35
C MET A 108 -7.71 11.29 17.88
N GLU A 109 -6.92 11.80 18.83
CA GLU A 109 -5.57 12.30 18.60
C GLU A 109 -4.56 11.44 19.34
N MET A 110 -3.64 10.85 18.58
CA MET A 110 -2.54 10.02 19.08
C MET A 110 -1.22 10.75 18.79
N PRO A 111 -0.74 11.62 19.71
CA PRO A 111 0.44 12.46 19.49
C PRO A 111 1.76 11.67 19.51
N LYS A 112 1.72 10.41 19.94
CA LYS A 112 2.87 9.49 20.00
C LYS A 112 2.63 8.25 19.14
N GLU A 113 3.69 7.46 18.96
CA GLU A 113 3.70 6.29 18.11
C GLU A 113 2.81 5.16 18.64
N VAL A 114 2.17 4.45 17.71
CA VAL A 114 1.32 3.29 17.99
C VAL A 114 1.93 2.06 17.33
N TYR A 115 2.06 0.98 18.10
CA TYR A 115 2.45 -0.33 17.60
C TYR A 115 1.48 -1.41 18.08
N ALA A 116 1.11 -2.30 17.17
CA ALA A 116 0.30 -3.47 17.49
C ALA A 116 0.86 -4.74 16.86
N LYS A 117 0.80 -5.84 17.61
CA LYS A 117 1.09 -7.18 17.07
C LYS A 117 -0.08 -7.72 16.24
N GLY A 118 -1.30 -7.28 16.51
CA GLY A 118 -2.50 -7.60 15.72
C GLY A 118 -2.86 -6.51 14.72
N ASN A 119 -4.08 -6.62 14.16
CA ASN A 119 -4.61 -5.60 13.26
C ASN A 119 -4.74 -4.24 13.95
N VAL A 120 -4.68 -3.16 13.17
CA VAL A 120 -4.94 -1.81 13.66
C VAL A 120 -6.07 -1.17 12.88
N TYR A 121 -7.07 -0.64 13.58
CA TYR A 121 -8.17 0.12 13.02
C TYR A 121 -8.10 1.56 13.49
N ILE A 122 -8.02 2.52 12.57
CA ILE A 122 -8.04 3.95 12.87
C ILE A 122 -9.35 4.54 12.40
N GLY A 123 -10.14 5.02 13.35
CA GLY A 123 -11.48 5.56 13.12
C GLY A 123 -11.49 6.89 12.38
N GLU A 124 -12.65 7.23 11.82
CA GLU A 124 -12.83 8.46 11.02
C GLU A 124 -12.31 9.74 11.72
N ASN A 125 -11.73 10.66 10.94
CA ASN A 125 -11.25 11.98 11.41
C ASN A 125 -10.22 11.92 12.56
N SER A 126 -9.53 10.80 12.73
CA SER A 126 -8.48 10.65 13.76
C SER A 126 -7.10 11.01 13.23
N THR A 127 -6.22 11.51 14.10
CA THR A 127 -4.84 11.85 13.76
C THR A 127 -3.87 11.00 14.57
N VAL A 128 -2.92 10.36 13.89
CA VAL A 128 -1.90 9.50 14.50
C VAL A 128 -0.51 9.93 14.07
N ASN A 129 0.41 10.07 15.03
CA ASN A 129 1.77 10.53 14.76
C ASN A 129 2.54 9.59 13.82
N ALA A 130 2.67 8.31 14.21
CA ALA A 130 3.16 7.23 13.37
C ALA A 130 2.64 5.88 13.86
N LEU A 131 2.56 4.90 12.95
CA LEU A 131 1.83 3.66 13.17
C LEU A 131 2.55 2.45 12.57
N SER A 132 2.62 1.34 13.32
CA SER A 132 3.14 0.07 12.84
C SER A 132 2.27 -1.13 13.27
N SER A 133 2.07 -2.09 12.38
CA SER A 133 1.36 -3.36 12.68
C SER A 133 2.12 -4.57 12.12
N GLU A 134 2.10 -5.70 12.84
CA GLU A 134 2.56 -7.01 12.32
C GLU A 134 1.47 -7.73 11.49
N GLU A 135 0.29 -7.14 11.37
CA GLU A 135 -0.86 -7.66 10.62
C GLU A 135 -1.33 -6.59 9.61
N ASN A 136 -2.64 -6.34 9.50
CA ASN A 136 -3.20 -5.35 8.60
C ASN A 136 -3.49 -4.03 9.32
N ILE A 137 -3.50 -2.94 8.55
CA ILE A 137 -3.93 -1.61 9.01
C ILE A 137 -5.13 -1.16 8.19
N PHE A 138 -6.18 -0.68 8.87
CA PHE A 138 -7.39 -0.12 8.29
C PHE A 138 -7.51 1.34 8.71
N LEU A 139 -7.56 2.25 7.73
CA LEU A 139 -7.68 3.70 7.94
C LEU A 139 -9.03 4.17 7.41
N GLU A 140 -9.92 4.59 8.31
CA GLU A 140 -11.23 5.14 7.96
C GLU A 140 -11.15 6.59 7.47
N LYS A 141 -12.28 7.13 6.99
CA LYS A 141 -12.36 8.39 6.25
C LYS A 141 -11.70 9.56 6.97
N ASN A 142 -10.99 10.38 6.20
CA ASN A 142 -10.32 11.59 6.67
C ASN A 142 -9.34 11.40 7.85
N SER A 143 -8.95 10.16 8.17
CA SER A 143 -7.89 9.93 9.15
C SER A 143 -6.53 10.37 8.61
N THR A 144 -5.63 10.80 9.50
CA THR A 144 -4.32 11.37 9.15
C THR A 144 -3.20 10.68 9.89
N ILE A 145 -2.21 10.21 9.14
CA ILE A 145 -0.90 9.80 9.64
C ILE A 145 0.08 10.95 9.40
N ILE A 146 0.77 11.41 10.43
CA ILE A 146 1.67 12.59 10.32
C ILE A 146 2.99 12.21 9.65
N HIS A 147 3.68 11.19 10.17
CA HIS A 147 5.04 10.86 9.76
C HIS A 147 5.13 9.63 8.86
N TRP A 148 4.77 8.46 9.37
CA TRP A 148 4.90 7.21 8.63
C TRP A 148 3.92 6.14 9.13
N VAL A 149 3.57 5.21 8.25
CA VAL A 149 2.74 4.03 8.54
C VAL A 149 3.35 2.78 7.91
N ASP A 150 3.37 1.67 8.66
CA ASP A 150 3.89 0.39 8.18
C ASP A 150 3.04 -0.80 8.62
N ALA A 151 2.75 -1.73 7.70
CA ALA A 151 2.08 -2.99 8.01
C ALA A 151 2.90 -4.18 7.49
N ALA A 152 3.04 -5.24 8.28
CA ALA A 152 3.68 -6.46 7.79
C ALA A 152 2.80 -7.22 6.78
N LYS A 153 1.48 -6.98 6.72
CA LYS A 153 0.59 -7.48 5.66
C LYS A 153 0.10 -6.36 4.76
N SER A 154 -1.17 -5.95 4.88
CA SER A 154 -1.81 -4.99 3.99
C SER A 154 -2.20 -3.69 4.71
N ILE A 155 -2.25 -2.57 3.97
CA ILE A 155 -2.82 -1.30 4.42
C ILE A 155 -4.02 -1.00 3.55
N ILE A 156 -5.16 -0.69 4.17
CA ILE A 156 -6.43 -0.43 3.50
C ILE A 156 -6.93 0.94 3.94
N THR A 157 -7.22 1.83 2.99
CA THR A 157 -7.72 3.19 3.28
C THR A 157 -9.13 3.42 2.75
N ASP A 158 -9.91 4.23 3.47
CA ASP A 158 -11.14 4.85 2.99
C ASP A 158 -10.86 6.28 2.45
N GLY A 159 -11.90 6.95 1.95
CA GLY A 159 -11.80 8.25 1.29
C GLY A 159 -11.17 9.34 2.16
N GLY A 160 -10.31 10.16 1.55
CA GLY A 160 -9.76 11.37 2.19
C GLY A 160 -8.61 11.14 3.18
N VAL A 161 -8.11 9.91 3.33
CA VAL A 161 -7.00 9.60 4.25
C VAL A 161 -5.69 10.28 3.83
N ASN A 162 -4.94 10.80 4.81
CA ASN A 162 -3.59 11.30 4.60
C ASN A 162 -2.57 10.31 5.21
N LEU A 163 -1.77 9.67 4.37
CA LEU A 163 -0.75 8.67 4.76
C LEU A 163 0.58 9.31 5.20
N GLY A 164 0.69 10.65 5.17
CA GLY A 164 1.86 11.36 5.63
C GLY A 164 3.09 11.17 4.74
N GLY A 165 4.25 11.03 5.39
CA GLY A 165 5.56 11.02 4.74
C GLY A 165 5.92 9.71 4.03
N ASN A 166 5.66 8.56 4.65
CA ASN A 166 5.98 7.25 4.07
C ASN A 166 4.94 6.22 4.50
N ALA A 167 4.37 5.48 3.55
CA ALA A 167 3.52 4.32 3.83
C ALA A 167 4.12 3.06 3.18
N SER A 168 4.27 1.99 3.96
CA SER A 168 4.86 0.74 3.49
C SER A 168 4.09 -0.50 3.94
N CYS A 169 3.98 -1.50 3.08
CA CYS A 169 3.50 -2.82 3.47
C CYS A 169 4.08 -3.94 2.59
N ASN A 170 3.99 -5.20 3.02
CA ASN A 170 4.54 -6.33 2.26
C ASN A 170 3.56 -6.89 1.22
N GLU A 171 2.26 -6.77 1.47
CA GLU A 171 1.23 -7.31 0.61
C GLU A 171 0.53 -6.17 -0.15
N ASN A 172 -0.76 -5.94 0.13
CA ASN A 172 -1.58 -5.02 -0.64
C ASN A 172 -1.63 -3.65 0.04
N LEU A 173 -1.34 -2.59 -0.71
CA LEU A 173 -1.70 -1.22 -0.33
C LEU A 173 -2.93 -0.80 -1.13
N ILE A 174 -4.10 -0.74 -0.47
CA ILE A 174 -5.39 -0.39 -1.07
C ILE A 174 -5.72 1.07 -0.74
N LEU A 175 -5.82 1.90 -1.77
CA LEU A 175 -6.05 3.34 -1.67
C LEU A 175 -7.44 3.71 -2.20
N ALA A 176 -8.28 4.34 -1.39
CA ALA A 176 -9.55 4.91 -1.83
C ALA A 176 -9.40 6.24 -2.59
N LYS A 177 -10.49 7.01 -2.71
CA LYS A 177 -10.45 8.34 -3.34
C LYS A 177 -9.81 9.36 -2.40
N GLU A 178 -9.21 10.41 -2.96
CA GLU A 178 -8.71 11.57 -2.20
C GLU A 178 -7.60 11.25 -1.19
N ILE A 179 -6.81 10.20 -1.43
CA ILE A 179 -5.66 9.87 -0.59
C ILE A 179 -4.50 10.84 -0.83
N LYS A 180 -3.89 11.32 0.26
CA LYS A 180 -2.67 12.13 0.23
C LYS A 180 -1.49 11.29 0.72
N PHE A 181 -0.34 11.34 0.03
CA PHE A 181 0.88 10.64 0.42
C PHE A 181 2.12 11.32 -0.16
N LYS A 182 3.29 11.14 0.46
CA LYS A 182 4.58 11.51 -0.15
C LYS A 182 5.30 10.33 -0.79
N ARG A 183 5.32 9.16 -0.14
CA ARG A 183 5.96 7.93 -0.65
C ARG A 183 5.15 6.70 -0.28
N LEU A 184 5.03 5.77 -1.20
CA LEU A 184 4.35 4.48 -1.02
C LEU A 184 5.28 3.33 -1.40
N PHE A 185 5.22 2.24 -0.66
CA PHE A 185 5.95 1.02 -0.98
C PHE A 185 5.10 -0.22 -0.65
N ALA A 186 4.67 -0.95 -1.69
CA ALA A 186 3.95 -2.21 -1.56
C ALA A 186 3.97 -2.96 -2.90
N SER A 187 3.57 -4.24 -2.90
CA SER A 187 3.45 -5.03 -4.12
C SER A 187 2.21 -5.95 -4.03
N PRO A 188 1.03 -5.51 -4.54
CA PRO A 188 0.76 -4.30 -5.33
C PRO A 188 0.30 -3.07 -4.51
N ILE A 189 0.46 -1.88 -5.11
CA ILE A 189 -0.30 -0.67 -4.74
C ILE A 189 -1.51 -0.56 -5.67
N ALA A 190 -2.72 -0.53 -5.12
CA ALA A 190 -3.98 -0.53 -5.88
C ALA A 190 -4.92 0.61 -5.43
N THR A 191 -5.51 1.33 -6.39
CA THR A 191 -6.53 2.35 -6.11
C THR A 191 -7.94 1.77 -6.32
N ARG A 192 -8.78 1.62 -5.29
CA ARG A 192 -10.16 1.08 -5.36
C ARG A 192 -11.03 1.57 -4.19
N LYS A 193 -12.37 1.47 -4.27
CA LYS A 193 -13.27 1.87 -3.16
C LYS A 193 -13.30 0.83 -2.02
N LEU A 194 -13.36 1.28 -0.76
CA LEU A 194 -13.46 0.38 0.42
C LEU A 194 -14.71 -0.51 0.40
N SER A 195 -15.81 -0.04 -0.20
CA SER A 195 -17.03 -0.84 -0.43
C SER A 195 -16.82 -2.04 -1.37
N GLU A 196 -15.67 -2.14 -2.04
CA GLU A 196 -15.26 -3.24 -2.91
C GLU A 196 -14.22 -4.17 -2.23
N VAL A 197 -13.91 -3.94 -0.94
CA VAL A 197 -12.91 -4.71 -0.17
C VAL A 197 -13.50 -5.98 0.47
N ASN A 198 -14.83 -6.15 0.43
CA ASN A 198 -15.50 -7.43 0.73
C ASN A 198 -15.62 -8.35 -0.49
N ALA A 199 -14.53 -8.48 -1.23
CA ALA A 199 -14.45 -9.36 -2.37
C ALA A 199 -13.08 -10.02 -2.46
N ILE A 200 -12.78 -10.93 -1.52
CA ILE A 200 -12.34 -12.27 -1.98
C ILE A 200 -13.57 -12.90 -2.65
N GLU A 201 -14.02 -12.31 -3.76
CA GLU A 201 -15.09 -12.86 -4.55
C GLU A 201 -14.45 -13.98 -5.35
N LYS A 202 -14.75 -15.21 -4.96
CA LYS A 202 -14.56 -16.37 -5.84
C LYS A 202 -15.34 -16.10 -7.12
N GLY A 203 -14.69 -15.49 -8.11
CA GLY A 203 -15.08 -15.64 -9.49
C GLY A 203 -14.82 -17.08 -9.93
N THR A 204 -15.60 -17.58 -10.89
CA THR A 204 -15.37 -18.92 -11.43
C THR A 204 -14.00 -18.94 -12.12
N PHE A 205 -13.09 -19.77 -11.62
CA PHE A 205 -11.73 -19.89 -12.13
C PHE A 205 -11.57 -21.17 -12.96
N ILE A 206 -11.36 -21.02 -14.27
CA ILE A 206 -11.19 -22.15 -15.19
C ILE A 206 -9.71 -22.27 -15.54
N LYS A 207 -9.07 -23.29 -14.95
CA LYS A 207 -7.72 -23.73 -15.30
C LYS A 207 -7.78 -24.57 -16.58
N GLY A 208 -7.76 -23.92 -17.74
CA GLY A 208 -7.81 -24.59 -19.04
C GLY A 208 -8.49 -23.77 -20.14
N SER A 209 -8.62 -24.37 -21.33
CA SER A 209 -9.31 -23.77 -22.48
C SER A 209 -10.73 -24.32 -22.63
N ILE A 210 -11.66 -23.50 -23.13
CA ILE A 210 -13.03 -23.89 -23.46
C ILE A 210 -13.13 -24.08 -24.97
N LYS A 211 -13.68 -25.22 -25.41
CA LYS A 211 -14.01 -25.49 -26.82
C LYS A 211 -15.42 -26.03 -26.92
N SER A 212 -16.26 -25.39 -27.74
CA SER A 212 -17.66 -25.76 -27.92
C SER A 212 -18.03 -25.80 -29.41
N ASN A 213 -18.90 -26.74 -29.81
CA ASN A 213 -19.53 -26.73 -31.14
C ASN A 213 -20.80 -25.85 -31.17
N GLU A 214 -21.20 -25.35 -30.01
CA GLU A 214 -22.42 -24.58 -29.77
C GLU A 214 -22.08 -23.18 -29.23
N ASP A 215 -23.10 -22.35 -29.02
CA ASP A 215 -22.92 -21.02 -28.43
C ASP A 215 -22.27 -21.11 -27.04
N VAL A 216 -21.39 -20.17 -26.73
CA VAL A 216 -20.72 -20.05 -25.44
C VAL A 216 -21.13 -18.74 -24.79
N PHE A 217 -21.78 -18.84 -23.63
CA PHE A 217 -22.19 -17.69 -22.82
C PHE A 217 -21.38 -17.68 -21.52
N ILE A 218 -20.66 -16.60 -21.26
CA ILE A 218 -19.84 -16.42 -20.05
C ILE A 218 -20.31 -15.18 -19.32
N SER A 219 -20.92 -15.33 -18.15
CA SER A 219 -21.47 -14.20 -17.41
C SER A 219 -21.03 -14.13 -15.94
N GLY A 220 -21.07 -12.93 -15.37
CA GLY A 220 -20.67 -12.65 -13.98
C GLY A 220 -19.18 -12.30 -13.85
N LYS A 221 -18.56 -12.70 -12.74
CA LYS A 221 -17.12 -12.50 -12.48
C LYS A 221 -16.35 -13.80 -12.76
N VAL A 222 -15.68 -13.91 -13.91
CA VAL A 222 -15.10 -15.18 -14.40
C VAL A 222 -13.67 -14.98 -14.89
N THR A 223 -12.74 -15.85 -14.50
CA THR A 223 -11.36 -15.85 -15.02
C THR A 223 -11.01 -17.18 -15.67
N ILE A 224 -10.55 -17.14 -16.92
CA ILE A 224 -10.15 -18.30 -17.72
C ILE A 224 -8.66 -18.18 -18.04
N GLU A 225 -7.85 -19.13 -17.60
CA GLU A 225 -6.40 -19.11 -17.90
C GLU A 225 -6.08 -19.48 -19.35
N GLY A 226 -6.93 -20.28 -19.99
CA GLY A 226 -6.77 -20.72 -21.36
C GLY A 226 -7.55 -19.89 -22.38
N SER A 227 -7.74 -20.47 -23.57
CA SER A 227 -8.42 -19.85 -24.71
C SER A 227 -9.89 -20.30 -24.79
N VAL A 228 -10.74 -19.53 -25.46
CA VAL A 228 -12.15 -19.84 -25.67
C VAL A 228 -12.43 -19.96 -27.18
N PHE A 229 -12.98 -21.10 -27.58
CA PHE A 229 -13.31 -21.42 -28.98
C PHE A 229 -14.77 -21.86 -29.10
N SER A 230 -15.50 -21.31 -30.08
CA SER A 230 -16.85 -21.75 -30.44
C SER A 230 -17.03 -21.90 -31.96
N GLU A 231 -17.72 -22.95 -32.40
CA GLU A 231 -18.20 -23.09 -33.79
C GLU A 231 -19.44 -22.25 -34.09
N LYS A 232 -20.07 -21.66 -33.06
CA LYS A 232 -21.17 -20.69 -33.18
C LYS A 232 -20.76 -19.36 -32.56
N ASN A 233 -21.53 -18.78 -31.65
CA ASN A 233 -21.29 -17.45 -31.09
C ASN A 233 -20.60 -17.54 -29.72
N ILE A 234 -19.87 -16.48 -29.35
CA ILE A 234 -19.36 -16.26 -28.00
C ILE A 234 -19.96 -14.95 -27.48
N GLU A 235 -20.57 -14.99 -26.30
CA GLU A 235 -21.04 -13.80 -25.60
C GLU A 235 -20.49 -13.78 -24.17
N THR A 236 -19.92 -12.63 -23.79
CA THR A 236 -19.50 -12.36 -22.41
C THR A 236 -20.35 -11.26 -21.80
N GLU A 237 -20.60 -11.32 -20.50
CA GLU A 237 -21.34 -10.29 -19.76
C GLU A 237 -20.83 -10.16 -18.31
N GLY A 238 -20.43 -8.96 -17.89
CA GLY A 238 -19.85 -8.74 -16.57
C GLY A 238 -18.31 -8.81 -16.55
N ASP A 239 -17.72 -8.94 -15.37
CA ASP A 239 -16.27 -8.88 -15.13
C ASP A 239 -15.56 -10.18 -15.54
N VAL A 240 -15.34 -10.35 -16.84
CA VAL A 240 -14.79 -11.56 -17.45
C VAL A 240 -13.35 -11.33 -17.91
N GLU A 241 -12.41 -12.13 -17.41
CA GLU A 241 -11.01 -12.14 -17.87
C GLU A 241 -10.65 -13.46 -18.54
N ILE A 242 -10.22 -13.40 -19.80
CA ILE A 242 -9.73 -14.57 -20.55
C ILE A 242 -8.27 -14.33 -20.91
N LYS A 243 -7.35 -15.11 -20.34
CA LYS A 243 -5.90 -14.91 -20.57
C LYS A 243 -5.40 -15.46 -21.91
N GLY A 244 -6.18 -16.33 -22.54
CA GLY A 244 -5.89 -16.91 -23.86
C GLY A 244 -6.54 -16.18 -25.03
N ASN A 245 -6.61 -16.86 -26.17
CA ASN A 245 -7.27 -16.35 -27.38
C ASN A 245 -8.78 -16.56 -27.32
N VAL A 246 -9.53 -15.74 -28.06
CA VAL A 246 -10.98 -15.91 -28.26
C VAL A 246 -11.25 -16.05 -29.76
N PHE A 247 -11.95 -17.12 -30.15
CA PHE A 247 -12.29 -17.36 -31.55
C PHE A 247 -13.71 -17.91 -31.68
N ALA A 248 -14.50 -17.31 -32.57
CA ALA A 248 -15.82 -17.81 -32.92
C ALA A 248 -16.02 -17.84 -34.45
N GLN A 249 -16.61 -18.92 -34.99
CA GLN A 249 -17.08 -18.93 -36.38
C GLN A 249 -18.36 -18.10 -36.57
N GLY A 250 -19.09 -17.83 -35.51
CA GLY A 250 -20.23 -16.91 -35.47
C GLY A 250 -19.82 -15.51 -35.10
N LYS A 251 -20.61 -14.87 -34.24
CA LYS A 251 -20.35 -13.55 -33.68
C LYS A 251 -19.61 -13.67 -32.35
N VAL A 252 -18.79 -12.68 -32.03
CA VAL A 252 -18.26 -12.47 -30.68
C VAL A 252 -18.86 -11.18 -30.13
N ILE A 253 -19.51 -11.27 -28.98
CA ILE A 253 -20.07 -10.14 -28.25
C ILE A 253 -19.33 -10.07 -26.92
N LEU A 254 -18.46 -9.07 -26.76
CA LEU A 254 -17.77 -8.82 -25.51
C LEU A 254 -18.57 -7.78 -24.72
N GLY A 255 -19.13 -8.21 -23.59
CA GLY A 255 -19.90 -7.37 -22.68
C GLY A 255 -19.05 -6.43 -21.84
N ASP A 256 -19.70 -5.52 -21.13
CA ASP A 256 -19.03 -4.51 -20.30
C ASP A 256 -18.10 -5.17 -19.28
N LYS A 257 -16.89 -4.60 -19.13
CA LYS A 257 -15.80 -5.08 -18.25
C LYS A 257 -15.17 -6.43 -18.67
N THR A 258 -15.22 -6.78 -19.95
CA THR A 258 -14.49 -7.95 -20.46
C THR A 258 -13.03 -7.62 -20.82
N LYS A 259 -12.09 -8.43 -20.34
CA LYS A 259 -10.66 -8.34 -20.67
C LYS A 259 -10.14 -9.61 -21.32
N ILE A 260 -9.48 -9.47 -22.47
CA ILE A 260 -8.82 -10.57 -23.19
C ILE A 260 -7.32 -10.36 -23.23
N GLY A 261 -6.57 -11.34 -22.76
CA GLY A 261 -5.11 -11.35 -22.71
C GLY A 261 -4.52 -10.52 -21.56
N GLU A 262 -3.19 -10.46 -21.55
CA GLU A 262 -2.40 -9.74 -20.55
C GLU A 262 -1.32 -8.92 -21.25
N LYS A 263 -0.95 -7.78 -20.65
CA LYS A 263 0.11 -6.91 -21.18
C LYS A 263 1.39 -7.70 -21.43
N GLY A 264 1.98 -7.56 -22.62
CA GLY A 264 3.21 -8.25 -23.03
C GLY A 264 3.01 -9.64 -23.63
N LYS A 265 1.80 -10.20 -23.62
CA LYS A 265 1.44 -11.45 -24.32
C LYS A 265 0.34 -11.15 -25.32
N VAL A 266 0.69 -11.06 -26.61
CA VAL A 266 -0.30 -10.79 -27.67
C VAL A 266 -1.29 -11.94 -27.75
N LYS A 267 -2.59 -11.64 -27.62
CA LYS A 267 -3.71 -12.56 -27.82
C LYS A 267 -4.65 -12.08 -28.89
N SER A 268 -5.33 -13.02 -29.54
CA SER A 268 -6.23 -12.73 -30.65
C SER A 268 -7.69 -12.91 -30.25
N VAL A 269 -8.53 -11.95 -30.64
CA VAL A 269 -9.99 -12.03 -30.65
C VAL A 269 -10.46 -12.02 -32.10
N ILE A 270 -11.02 -13.12 -32.57
CA ILE A 270 -11.42 -13.28 -33.98
C ILE A 270 -12.88 -13.75 -34.05
N ALA A 271 -13.70 -13.04 -34.82
CA ALA A 271 -15.10 -13.39 -35.05
C ALA A 271 -15.41 -13.39 -36.54
N LYS A 272 -15.86 -14.50 -37.13
CA LYS A 272 -16.12 -14.51 -38.59
C LYS A 272 -17.36 -13.72 -39.01
N LYS A 273 -18.44 -13.72 -38.22
CA LYS A 273 -19.73 -13.08 -38.63
C LYS A 273 -19.95 -11.69 -38.03
N GLY A 274 -19.14 -11.27 -37.06
CA GLY A 274 -19.24 -9.93 -36.45
C GLY A 274 -18.63 -9.88 -35.05
N LEU A 275 -18.05 -8.72 -34.71
CA LEU A 275 -17.47 -8.45 -33.40
C LEU A 275 -18.15 -7.24 -32.77
N VAL A 276 -18.76 -7.41 -31.60
CA VAL A 276 -19.40 -6.33 -30.85
C VAL A 276 -18.68 -6.15 -29.53
N LEU A 277 -18.22 -4.93 -29.26
CA LEU A 277 -17.58 -4.54 -28.00
C LEU A 277 -18.56 -3.60 -27.28
N LYS A 278 -19.17 -4.07 -26.20
CA LYS A 278 -20.15 -3.31 -25.41
C LYS A 278 -19.46 -2.75 -24.16
N GLY A 279 -19.51 -1.43 -23.96
CA GLY A 279 -18.92 -0.80 -22.77
C GLY A 279 -17.39 -0.88 -22.71
N GLN A 280 -16.84 -1.22 -21.55
CA GLN A 280 -15.40 -1.17 -21.25
C GLN A 280 -14.71 -2.50 -21.55
N VAL A 281 -14.42 -2.76 -22.82
CA VAL A 281 -13.68 -3.96 -23.26
C VAL A 281 -12.21 -3.66 -23.48
N VAL A 282 -11.32 -4.53 -22.98
CA VAL A 282 -9.87 -4.42 -23.16
C VAL A 282 -9.30 -5.68 -23.81
N ILE A 283 -8.61 -5.53 -24.94
CA ILE A 283 -7.96 -6.64 -25.65
C ILE A 283 -6.46 -6.35 -25.76
N TYR A 284 -5.63 -7.21 -25.17
CA TYR A 284 -4.18 -7.17 -25.29
C TYR A 284 -3.70 -7.98 -26.49
N GLY A 285 -3.89 -7.41 -27.68
CA GLY A 285 -3.38 -7.97 -28.93
C GLY A 285 -4.24 -7.60 -30.12
N TYR A 286 -4.63 -8.59 -30.91
CA TYR A 286 -5.29 -8.39 -32.20
C TYR A 286 -6.79 -8.66 -32.10
N ALA A 287 -7.61 -7.74 -32.60
CA ALA A 287 -9.05 -7.91 -32.72
C ALA A 287 -9.44 -7.83 -34.21
N ALA A 288 -10.14 -8.83 -34.73
CA ALA A 288 -10.57 -8.86 -36.12
C ALA A 288 -11.93 -9.53 -36.31
N THR A 289 -12.61 -9.11 -37.38
CA THR A 289 -13.84 -9.71 -37.85
C THR A 289 -13.95 -9.61 -39.38
N ASP A 290 -14.44 -10.66 -40.03
CA ASP A 290 -14.80 -10.63 -41.46
C ASP A 290 -16.20 -10.02 -41.66
N GLY A 291 -17.03 -10.03 -40.61
CA GLY A 291 -18.31 -9.34 -40.55
C GLY A 291 -18.21 -7.93 -39.97
N LYS A 292 -19.35 -7.37 -39.54
CA LYS A 292 -19.40 -6.00 -38.99
C LYS A 292 -18.77 -5.91 -37.59
N GLY A 293 -17.83 -4.99 -37.42
CA GLY A 293 -17.33 -4.55 -36.11
C GLY A 293 -18.18 -3.42 -35.53
N ILE A 294 -18.57 -3.49 -34.26
CA ILE A 294 -19.37 -2.47 -33.58
C ILE A 294 -18.77 -2.21 -32.19
N VAL A 295 -18.58 -0.95 -31.84
CA VAL A 295 -18.33 -0.50 -30.45
C VAL A 295 -19.61 0.21 -29.99
N ALA A 296 -20.22 -0.28 -28.91
CA ALA A 296 -21.55 0.10 -28.43
C ALA A 296 -21.54 0.50 -26.95
#